data_AF-A0A7V9ZPD6-F1
#
_entry.id   AF-A0A7V9ZPD6-F1
#
_cell.length_a   1.000
_cell.length_b   1.000
_cell.length_c   1.000
_cell.angle_alpha   90.00
_cell.angle_beta   90.00
_cell.angle_gamma   90.00
#
_symmetry.space_group_name_H-M   'P 1'
#
loop_
_entity.id
_entity.type
_entity.pdbx_description
1 polymer ?
#
loop_
_entity_poly.entity_id
_entity_poly.type
_entity_poly.pdbx_seq_one_letter_code
_entity_poly.pdbx_strand_id
1 'polypeptide(L)'
;MDIVERFESHETAAEWYRTNGFAVPSNCIVLDNPPQPYHLTNQKPPAVVAARVDTEADPERAVRLWDSTYARRADECGVFLACKAEFLELWRPPVLRRSDLHAIFGRVPGTQNPPTITADQFRALANHAKAAV
;
A
#
# COMPACT_ATOMS: atom_id res chain seq x y z
N MET A 1 6.71 11.11 6.03
CA MET A 1 5.59 11.02 5.07
C MET A 1 5.02 12.41 4.96
N ASP A 2 5.35 13.09 3.88
CA ASP A 2 4.90 14.46 3.65
C ASP A 2 3.66 14.40 2.77
N ILE A 3 2.50 14.71 3.34
CA ILE A 3 1.24 14.80 2.60
C ILE A 3 1.29 16.09 1.79
N VAL A 4 1.14 15.95 0.47
CA VAL A 4 1.07 17.07 -0.47
C VAL A 4 -0.36 17.57 -0.58
N GLU A 5 -1.31 16.63 -0.69
CA GLU A 5 -2.72 16.96 -0.87
C GLU A 5 -3.60 15.85 -0.27
N ARG A 6 -4.76 16.25 0.25
CA ARG A 6 -5.79 15.34 0.78
C ARG A 6 -7.06 15.49 -0.06
N PHE A 7 -7.58 14.36 -0.52
CA PHE A 7 -8.84 14.29 -1.25
C PHE A 7 -9.87 13.53 -0.43
N GLU A 8 -11.13 13.93 -0.54
CA GLU A 8 -12.25 13.24 0.11
C GLU A 8 -12.84 12.11 -0.76
N SER A 9 -12.35 11.95 -1.99
CA SER A 9 -12.69 10.82 -2.87
C SER A 9 -11.53 10.39 -3.78
N HIS A 10 -11.63 9.16 -4.28
CA HIS A 10 -10.70 8.61 -5.25
C HIS A 10 -10.80 9.30 -6.62
N GLU A 11 -12.00 9.74 -7.01
CA GLU A 11 -12.24 10.44 -8.27
C GLU A 11 -11.49 11.78 -8.31
N THR A 12 -11.60 12.58 -7.25
CA THR A 12 -10.89 13.87 -7.17
C THR A 12 -9.38 13.67 -7.12
N ALA A 13 -8.90 12.64 -6.41
CA ALA A 13 -7.49 12.29 -6.41
C ALA A 13 -7.01 11.92 -7.82
N ALA A 14 -7.73 11.06 -8.53
CA ALA A 14 -7.37 10.63 -9.88
C ALA A 14 -7.34 11.81 -10.87
N GLU A 15 -8.31 12.73 -10.80
CA GLU A 15 -8.31 13.96 -11.60
C GLU A 15 -7.07 14.82 -11.32
N TRP A 16 -6.71 14.99 -10.05
CA TRP A 16 -5.51 15.73 -9.66
C TRP A 16 -4.23 15.09 -10.23
N TYR A 17 -4.08 13.77 -10.12
CA TYR A 17 -2.93 13.06 -10.70
C TYR A 17 -2.83 13.30 -12.21
N ARG A 18 -3.94 13.12 -12.95
CA ARG A 18 -3.97 13.33 -14.41
C ARG A 18 -3.65 14.77 -14.80
N THR A 19 -4.25 15.74 -14.10
CA THR A 19 -4.05 17.17 -14.38
C THR A 19 -2.61 17.60 -14.19
N ASN A 20 -1.91 16.98 -13.24
CA ASN A 20 -0.49 17.23 -12.97
C ASN A 20 0.45 16.37 -13.83
N GLY A 21 -0.07 15.60 -14.80
CA GLY A 21 0.74 14.78 -15.71
C GLY A 21 1.33 13.53 -15.05
N PHE A 22 0.78 13.09 -13.91
CA PHE A 22 1.20 11.88 -13.22
C PHE A 22 0.31 10.69 -13.60
N ALA A 23 0.87 9.48 -13.51
CA ALA A 23 0.08 8.27 -13.55
C ALA A 23 -0.79 8.15 -12.30
N VAL A 24 -2.03 7.68 -12.48
CA VAL A 24 -2.93 7.40 -11.35
C VAL A 24 -2.39 6.19 -10.56
N PRO A 25 -2.17 6.30 -9.24
CA PRO A 25 -1.67 5.18 -8.44
C PRO A 25 -2.61 3.97 -8.48
N SER A 26 -2.08 2.75 -8.46
CA SER A 26 -2.87 1.51 -8.52
C SER A 26 -3.81 1.30 -7.32
N ASN A 27 -3.56 1.97 -6.19
CA ASN A 27 -4.46 1.98 -5.03
C ASN A 27 -5.58 3.04 -5.14
N CYS A 28 -5.60 3.85 -6.20
CA CYS A 28 -6.67 4.78 -6.49
C CYS A 28 -7.77 4.06 -7.28
N ILE A 29 -8.82 3.63 -6.59
CA ILE A 29 -9.94 2.86 -7.15
C ILE A 29 -10.89 3.78 -7.95
N VAL A 30 -10.71 3.82 -9.28
CA VAL A 30 -11.58 4.55 -10.22
C VAL A 30 -11.80 3.71 -11.49
N LEU A 31 -12.86 3.99 -12.24
CA LEU A 31 -13.31 3.15 -13.37
C LEU A 31 -12.24 2.92 -14.45
N ASP A 32 -11.43 3.93 -14.75
CA ASP A 32 -10.39 3.91 -15.78
C ASP A 32 -9.00 3.52 -15.24
N ASN A 33 -8.92 3.04 -13.99
CA ASN A 33 -7.71 2.53 -13.36
C ASN A 33 -7.92 1.09 -12.85
N PRO A 34 -8.01 0.11 -13.76
CA PRO A 34 -8.34 -1.26 -13.40
C PRO A 34 -7.25 -1.90 -12.52
N PRO A 35 -7.61 -2.86 -11.64
CA PRO A 35 -6.64 -3.60 -10.86
C PRO A 35 -5.73 -4.45 -11.74
N GLN A 36 -4.63 -4.94 -11.15
CA GLN A 36 -3.79 -5.93 -11.81
C GLN A 36 -4.57 -7.21 -12.13
N PRO A 37 -4.29 -7.88 -13.28
CA PRO A 37 -4.87 -9.17 -13.60
C PRO A 37 -4.69 -10.20 -12.47
N TYR A 38 -5.71 -11.04 -12.24
CA TYR A 38 -5.73 -12.01 -11.13
C TYR A 38 -4.47 -12.90 -11.06
N HIS A 39 -3.97 -13.37 -12.20
CA HIS A 39 -2.77 -14.22 -12.28
C HIS A 39 -1.47 -13.51 -11.89
N LEU A 40 -1.46 -12.17 -11.85
CA LEU A 40 -0.36 -11.34 -11.35
C LEU A 40 -0.52 -10.97 -9.86
N THR A 41 -1.57 -11.47 -9.20
CA THR A 41 -1.79 -11.27 -7.76
C THR A 41 -1.28 -12.47 -6.95
N ASN A 42 -1.33 -12.36 -5.62
CA ASN A 42 -1.06 -13.50 -4.73
C ASN A 42 -2.21 -14.54 -4.70
N GLN A 43 -3.31 -14.29 -5.43
CA GLN A 43 -4.49 -15.15 -5.56
C GLN A 43 -5.18 -15.48 -4.21
N LYS A 44 -4.96 -14.65 -3.19
CA LYS A 44 -5.51 -14.82 -1.84
C LYS A 44 -6.49 -13.68 -1.53
N PRO A 45 -7.79 -13.87 -1.85
CA PRO A 45 -8.77 -12.84 -1.54
C PRO A 45 -8.99 -12.72 -0.02
N PRO A 46 -9.60 -11.61 0.44
CA PRO A 46 -9.98 -11.44 1.85
C PRO A 46 -10.82 -12.63 2.36
N ALA A 47 -10.70 -12.94 3.65
CA ALA A 47 -11.41 -14.08 4.26
C ALA A 47 -12.94 -14.05 4.02
N VAL A 48 -13.53 -12.85 3.96
CA VAL A 48 -14.95 -12.66 3.65
C VAL A 48 -15.35 -13.08 2.23
N VAL A 49 -14.42 -13.01 1.27
CA VAL A 49 -14.62 -13.48 -0.10
C VAL A 49 -14.36 -14.98 -0.16
N ALA A 50 -13.25 -15.45 0.42
CA ALA A 50 -12.88 -16.88 0.45
C ALA A 50 -13.95 -17.75 1.13
N ALA A 51 -14.70 -17.21 2.09
CA ALA A 51 -15.83 -17.92 2.71
C ALA A 51 -17.07 -18.06 1.81
N ARG A 52 -17.16 -17.33 0.69
CA ARG A 52 -18.36 -17.23 -0.17
C ARG A 52 -18.18 -17.90 -1.53
N VAL A 53 -16.95 -18.24 -1.91
CA VAL A 53 -16.61 -18.84 -3.20
C VAL A 53 -15.37 -19.70 -3.06
N ASP A 54 -15.41 -20.88 -3.70
CA ASP A 54 -14.23 -21.68 -3.95
C ASP A 54 -13.40 -20.99 -5.05
N THR A 55 -12.25 -20.44 -4.67
CA THR A 55 -11.41 -19.65 -5.55
C THR A 55 -10.76 -20.46 -6.66
N GLU A 56 -10.59 -21.77 -6.44
CA GLU A 56 -10.02 -22.68 -7.46
C GLU A 56 -11.10 -23.10 -8.45
N ALA A 57 -12.32 -23.35 -7.97
CA ALA A 57 -13.43 -23.78 -8.82
C ALA A 57 -14.07 -22.63 -9.62
N ASP A 58 -14.09 -21.41 -9.08
CA ASP A 58 -14.72 -20.23 -9.72
C ASP A 58 -13.89 -18.94 -9.49
N PRO A 59 -12.72 -18.84 -10.14
CA PRO A 59 -11.81 -17.71 -9.98
C PRO A 59 -12.44 -16.39 -10.45
N GLU A 60 -13.29 -16.41 -11.49
CA GLU A 60 -13.94 -15.19 -11.97
C GLU A 60 -14.92 -14.61 -10.95
N ARG A 61 -15.72 -15.46 -10.30
CA ARG A 61 -16.60 -15.00 -9.22
C ARG A 61 -15.81 -14.53 -8.01
N ALA A 62 -14.69 -15.17 -7.69
CA ALA A 62 -13.78 -14.70 -6.65
C ALA A 62 -13.27 -13.28 -6.95
N VAL A 63 -12.82 -13.01 -8.18
CA VAL A 63 -12.40 -11.68 -8.62
C VAL A 63 -13.54 -10.68 -8.49
N ARG A 64 -14.74 -10.99 -9.01
CA ARG A 64 -15.90 -10.06 -8.91
C ARG A 64 -16.26 -9.70 -7.47
N LEU A 65 -16.26 -10.68 -6.57
CA LEU A 65 -16.51 -10.45 -5.14
C LEU A 65 -15.39 -9.64 -4.48
N TRP A 66 -14.14 -9.89 -4.89
CA TRP A 66 -12.99 -9.16 -4.41
C TRP A 66 -13.04 -7.69 -4.84
N ASP A 67 -13.28 -7.43 -6.13
CA ASP A 67 -13.42 -6.08 -6.68
C ASP A 67 -14.54 -5.30 -5.99
N SER A 68 -15.71 -5.93 -5.80
CA SER A 68 -16.83 -5.31 -5.07
C SER A 68 -16.48 -4.95 -3.62
N THR A 69 -15.58 -5.73 -2.99
CA THR A 69 -15.11 -5.45 -1.63
C THR A 69 -14.22 -4.20 -1.60
N TYR A 70 -13.36 -4.01 -2.59
CA TYR A 70 -12.53 -2.81 -2.69
C TYR A 70 -13.33 -1.58 -3.12
N ALA A 71 -14.27 -1.71 -4.05
CA ALA A 71 -15.17 -0.60 -4.42
C ALA A 71 -15.94 -0.09 -3.20
N ARG A 72 -16.51 -1.00 -2.39
CA ARG A 72 -17.17 -0.62 -1.14
C ARG A 72 -16.22 0.04 -0.15
N ARG A 73 -14.98 -0.45 -0.02
CA ARG A 73 -14.00 0.18 0.88
C ARG A 73 -13.59 1.57 0.41
N ALA A 74 -13.47 1.78 -0.89
CA ALA A 74 -13.21 3.10 -1.45
C ALA A 74 -14.35 4.07 -1.16
N ASP A 75 -15.61 3.60 -1.12
CA ASP A 75 -16.76 4.41 -0.70
C ASP A 75 -16.76 4.67 0.82
N GLU A 76 -16.61 3.63 1.64
CA GLU A 76 -16.59 3.73 3.11
C GLU A 76 -15.37 4.50 3.65
N CYS A 77 -14.24 4.47 2.95
CA CYS A 77 -12.95 5.04 3.33
C CYS A 77 -12.35 5.89 2.20
N GLY A 78 -13.15 6.77 1.58
CA GLY A 78 -12.78 7.49 0.36
C GLY A 78 -11.66 8.53 0.46
N VAL A 79 -11.12 8.75 1.66
CA VAL A 79 -9.99 9.64 1.86
C VAL A 79 -8.76 9.12 1.13
N PHE A 80 -8.25 9.93 0.21
CA PHE A 80 -7.01 9.65 -0.51
C PHE A 80 -5.95 10.70 -0.20
N LEU A 81 -4.71 10.26 0.08
CA LEU A 81 -3.60 11.14 0.42
C LEU A 81 -2.52 11.07 -0.66
N ALA A 82 -2.35 12.14 -1.42
CA ALA A 82 -1.18 12.28 -2.28
C ALA A 82 0.02 12.69 -1.41
N CYS A 83 1.09 11.92 -1.50
CA CYS A 83 2.30 12.15 -0.71
C CYS A 83 3.47 12.49 -1.62
N LYS A 84 4.42 13.26 -1.09
CA LYS A 84 5.69 13.49 -1.75
C LYS A 84 6.43 12.16 -1.87
N ALA A 85 6.84 11.82 -3.10
CA ALA A 85 7.69 10.68 -3.32
C ALA A 85 9.10 10.98 -2.79
N GLU A 86 9.57 10.17 -1.83
CA GLU A 86 10.99 10.10 -1.50
C GLU A 86 11.62 9.04 -2.41
N PHE A 87 12.47 9.48 -3.34
CA PHE A 87 13.26 8.55 -4.15
C PHE A 87 14.41 7.99 -3.31
N LEU A 88 14.55 6.66 -3.30
CA LEU A 88 15.67 5.96 -2.68
C LEU A 88 16.19 4.92 -3.66
N GLU A 89 17.50 4.91 -3.88
CA GLU A 89 18.16 3.90 -4.72
C GLU A 89 18.20 2.58 -3.95
N LEU A 90 17.46 1.58 -4.42
CA LEU A 90 17.29 0.29 -3.75
C LEU A 90 17.88 -0.87 -4.57
N TRP A 91 18.75 -0.61 -5.55
CA TRP A 91 19.49 -1.68 -6.24
C TRP A 91 20.40 -2.47 -5.29
N ARG A 92 20.97 -1.79 -4.30
CA ARG A 92 21.79 -2.40 -3.22
C ARG A 92 21.36 -1.83 -1.87
N PRO A 93 20.16 -2.17 -1.41
CA PRO A 93 19.62 -1.56 -0.21
C PRO A 93 20.44 -2.00 1.00
N PRO A 94 20.63 -1.12 2.00
CA PRO A 94 21.28 -1.50 3.24
C PRO A 94 20.46 -2.61 3.90
N VAL A 95 21.14 -3.67 4.32
CA VAL A 95 20.50 -4.79 5.03
C VAL A 95 20.14 -4.33 6.44
N LEU A 96 18.87 -4.36 6.79
CA LEU A 96 18.39 -4.14 8.16
C LEU A 96 18.45 -5.46 8.94
N ARG A 97 19.46 -5.62 9.79
CA ARG A 97 19.71 -6.85 10.56
C ARG A 97 18.86 -6.89 11.82
N ARG A 98 18.72 -8.08 12.42
CA ARG A 98 18.06 -8.24 13.72
C ARG A 98 18.70 -7.37 14.81
N SER A 99 20.02 -7.22 14.80
CA SER A 99 20.76 -6.32 15.72
C SER A 99 20.28 -4.88 15.61
N ASP A 100 20.08 -4.41 14.38
CA ASP A 100 19.67 -3.03 14.09
C ASP A 100 18.24 -2.82 14.55
N LEU A 101 17.35 -3.78 14.28
CA LEU A 101 15.98 -3.77 14.78
C LEU A 101 15.93 -3.74 16.32
N HIS A 102 16.75 -4.53 17.00
CA HIS A 102 16.86 -4.48 18.45
C HIS A 102 17.41 -3.13 18.95
N ALA A 103 18.39 -2.55 18.27
CA ALA A 103 18.94 -1.25 18.64
C ALA A 103 17.90 -0.12 18.49
N ILE A 104 17.09 -0.17 17.43
CA ILE A 104 16.07 0.84 17.14
C ILE A 104 14.82 0.65 18.02
N PHE A 105 14.29 -0.56 18.08
CA PHE A 105 12.97 -0.84 18.67
C PHE A 105 13.02 -1.57 20.01
N GLY A 106 14.19 -2.00 20.48
CA GLY A 106 14.35 -2.89 21.63
C GLY A 106 13.99 -4.36 21.33
N ARG A 107 13.38 -4.64 20.17
CA ARG A 107 12.91 -5.96 19.73
C ARG A 107 12.83 -6.04 18.21
N VAL A 108 12.60 -7.22 17.66
CA VAL A 108 12.16 -7.37 16.26
C VAL A 108 10.64 -7.12 16.21
N PRO A 109 10.15 -6.03 15.58
CA PRO A 109 8.73 -5.75 15.49
C PRO A 109 8.02 -6.70 14.51
N GLY A 110 6.75 -7.03 14.78
CA GLY A 110 5.90 -7.67 13.78
C GLY A 110 5.59 -6.69 12.65
N THR A 111 5.62 -7.15 11.40
CA THR A 111 5.45 -6.30 10.21
C THR A 111 4.01 -6.25 9.68
N GLN A 112 3.17 -7.22 10.05
CA GLN A 112 1.76 -7.25 9.64
C GLN A 112 0.91 -6.19 10.34
N ASN A 113 1.17 -5.97 11.63
CA ASN A 113 0.53 -4.95 12.46
C ASN A 113 1.65 -4.21 13.23
N PRO A 114 2.39 -3.32 12.56
CA PRO A 114 3.52 -2.66 13.19
C PRO A 114 3.04 -1.79 14.36
N PRO A 115 3.75 -1.80 15.49
CA PRO A 115 3.42 -0.91 16.61
C PRO A 115 3.61 0.55 16.18
N THR A 116 2.95 1.47 16.88
CA THR A 116 3.30 2.89 16.80
C THR A 116 4.77 3.06 17.17
N ILE A 117 5.53 3.75 16.33
CA ILE A 117 6.94 4.05 16.54
C ILE A 117 7.13 5.52 16.90
N THR A 118 8.19 5.84 17.62
CA THR A 118 8.55 7.23 17.95
C THR A 118 9.19 7.93 16.75
N ALA A 119 9.26 9.27 16.80
CA ALA A 119 9.97 10.05 15.80
C ALA A 119 11.47 9.67 15.72
N ASP A 120 12.08 9.29 16.85
CA ASP A 120 13.49 8.85 16.91
C ASP A 120 13.68 7.51 16.22
N GLN A 121 12.77 6.56 16.46
CA GLN A 121 12.76 5.27 15.79
C GLN A 121 12.60 5.42 14.28
N PHE A 122 11.68 6.31 13.86
CA PHE A 122 11.50 6.63 12.45
C PHE A 122 12.77 7.22 11.82
N ARG A 123 13.40 8.20 12.50
CA ARG A 123 14.65 8.82 12.03
C ARG A 123 15.79 7.80 11.93
N ALA A 124 15.91 6.89 12.89
CA ALA A 124 16.94 5.85 12.87
C ALA A 124 16.77 4.91 11.66
N LEU A 125 15.54 4.51 11.34
CA LEU A 125 15.25 3.72 10.13
C LEU A 125 15.58 4.48 8.85
N ALA A 126 15.15 5.74 8.76
CA ALA A 126 15.40 6.57 7.60
C ALA A 126 16.89 6.80 7.35
N ASN A 127 17.67 6.97 8.42
CA ASN A 127 19.13 7.09 8.34
C ASN A 127 19.78 5.77 7.90
N HIS A 128 19.31 4.63 8.43
CA HIS A 128 19.80 3.32 8.01
C HIS A 128 19.58 3.10 6.52
N ALA A 129 18.40 3.49 6.01
CA ALA A 129 18.04 3.38 4.60
C ALA A 129 18.92 4.24 3.68
N LYS A 130 19.38 5.41 4.16
CA LYS A 130 20.22 6.35 3.41
C LYS A 130 21.72 6.06 3.48
N ALA A 131 22.17 5.29 4.47
CA ALA A 131 23.60 5.07 4.75
C ALA A 131 24.33 4.15 3.75
N ALA A 132 23.65 3.61 2.73
CA ALA A 132 24.25 2.74 1.70
C ALA A 132 24.24 3.33 0.28
N VAL A 133 23.97 4.64 0.17
CA VAL A 133 24.12 5.41 -1.07
C VAL A 133 25.50 6.06 -1.11
#